data_AF-A0A945X2W5-F1
#
_entry.id   AF-A0A945X2W5-F1
#
_cell.length_a   1.000
_cell.length_b   1.000
_cell.length_c   1.000
_cell.angle_alpha   90.00
_cell.angle_beta   90.00
_cell.angle_gamma   90.00
#
_symmetry.space_group_name_H-M   'P 1'
#
loop_
_entity.id
_entity.type
_entity.pdbx_description
1 polymer ?
#
loop_
_entity_poly.entity_id
_entity_poly.type
_entity_poly.pdbx_seq_one_letter_code
_entity_poly.pdbx_strand_id
1 'polypeptide(L)'
;MGTPTRGIELDRYFGGLFRSDARAFACVATSPNDVPGWQNRARPALRHLIGLSVIETDSSGHVPRIDLGEPEAFDDYTRQLGVIETEPGVHLPFWFLTPPGAGPFPLGIFPHGHEDHGMDTYVGKARDAAHQSRIDREDRDVAVQAVRRGLVAIAPNTRGFLPANVPDDRERHGKRDCRCQAIHCLLAGRTAIGERVWDLSALIDWASGLPIVDSKRVLMMGNSGGGVATLYAAACDARVTVAVPSCSYCSIVGLDGRVHHCDCNTVPGILRFGEFWDVAGLIAPRALAIVNGNQDLLFPLAEVDRAVEECARIFQVAGIPELFEHHYGDGGHRFYADLMWPFVARNLPCPAI
;
A
#
# COMPACT_ATOMS: atom_id res chain seq x y z
N MET A 1 14.35 -14.10 50.62
CA MET A 1 13.20 -14.19 49.69
C MET A 1 13.20 -12.92 48.86
N GLY A 2 13.56 -13.01 47.58
CA GLY A 2 13.54 -11.84 46.71
C GLY A 2 12.10 -11.35 46.55
N THR A 3 11.89 -10.07 46.81
CA THR A 3 10.62 -9.39 46.54
C THR A 3 10.27 -9.61 45.07
N PRO A 4 9.07 -10.10 44.71
CA PRO A 4 8.67 -10.15 43.32
C PRO A 4 8.63 -8.69 42.83
N THR A 5 9.53 -8.33 41.93
CA THR A 5 9.38 -7.11 41.14
C THR A 5 8.06 -7.25 40.39
N ARG A 6 7.05 -6.46 40.78
CA ARG A 6 5.78 -6.42 40.04
C ARG A 6 6.11 -5.86 38.65
N GLY A 7 6.24 -6.76 37.68
CA GLY A 7 6.38 -6.42 36.27
C GLY A 7 5.08 -5.82 35.72
N ILE A 8 5.05 -5.61 34.40
CA ILE A 8 3.85 -5.14 33.71
C ILE A 8 2.86 -6.30 33.59
N GLU A 9 1.64 -6.13 34.10
CA GLU A 9 0.50 -7.00 33.80
C GLU A 9 0.09 -6.74 32.34
N LEU A 10 0.72 -7.44 31.40
CA LEU A 10 0.62 -7.14 29.96
C LEU A 10 -0.82 -7.07 29.45
N ASP A 11 -1.68 -8.01 29.84
CA ASP A 11 -3.09 -8.03 29.42
C ASP A 11 -3.86 -6.78 29.88
N ARG A 12 -3.67 -6.39 31.15
CA ARG A 12 -4.30 -5.19 31.70
C ARG A 12 -3.72 -3.92 31.08
N TYR A 13 -2.42 -3.88 30.86
CA TYR A 13 -1.73 -2.74 30.28
C TYR A 13 -2.15 -2.52 28.82
N PHE A 14 -2.06 -3.55 27.99
CA PHE A 14 -2.46 -3.48 26.58
C PHE A 14 -3.97 -3.32 26.42
N GLY A 15 -4.78 -3.95 27.27
CA GLY A 15 -6.23 -3.70 27.31
C GLY A 15 -6.56 -2.23 27.58
N GLY A 16 -5.80 -1.57 28.46
CA GLY A 16 -5.95 -0.13 28.72
C GLY A 16 -5.44 0.78 27.59
N LEU A 17 -4.36 0.38 26.92
CA LEU A 17 -3.76 1.14 25.80
C LEU A 17 -4.60 1.05 24.52
N PHE A 18 -5.08 -0.15 24.18
CA PHE A 18 -5.72 -0.48 22.90
C PHE A 18 -7.24 -0.63 23.00
N ARG A 19 -7.83 -0.08 24.06
CA ARG A 19 -9.28 -0.06 24.30
C ARG A 19 -10.06 0.47 23.09
N SER A 20 -11.15 -0.22 22.74
CA SER A 20 -11.94 0.08 21.54
C SER A 20 -12.74 1.38 21.63
N ASP A 21 -13.16 1.78 22.84
CA ASP A 21 -13.90 3.02 23.12
C ASP A 21 -13.08 4.29 22.86
N ALA A 22 -11.75 4.17 22.73
CA ALA A 22 -10.87 5.29 22.42
C ALA A 22 -10.54 5.46 20.92
N ARG A 23 -11.14 4.65 20.04
CA ARG A 23 -10.97 4.73 18.59
C ARG A 23 -11.88 5.82 18.01
N ALA A 24 -11.39 7.05 17.97
CA ALA A 24 -12.18 8.25 17.67
C ALA A 24 -12.80 8.27 16.26
N PHE A 25 -12.25 7.50 15.33
CA PHE A 25 -12.68 7.42 13.93
C PHE A 25 -13.08 5.99 13.52
N ALA A 26 -13.36 5.09 14.47
CA ALA A 26 -13.97 3.80 14.15
C ALA A 26 -15.31 3.99 13.42
N CYS A 27 -15.56 3.18 12.39
CA CYS A 27 -16.79 3.27 11.60
C CYS A 27 -17.98 2.71 12.37
N VAL A 28 -18.79 3.60 12.95
CA VAL A 28 -20.04 3.27 13.65
C VAL A 28 -21.29 3.55 12.79
N ALA A 29 -21.11 3.68 11.47
CA ALA A 29 -22.21 3.87 10.53
C ALA A 29 -23.21 2.71 10.62
N THR A 30 -24.49 3.04 10.52
CA THR A 30 -25.60 2.06 10.55
C THR A 30 -26.47 2.11 9.30
N SER A 31 -26.29 3.14 8.47
CA SER A 31 -26.95 3.30 7.17
C SER A 31 -25.96 3.82 6.11
N PRO A 32 -26.26 3.64 4.81
CA PRO A 32 -25.43 4.15 3.73
C PRO A 32 -25.19 5.67 3.81
N ASN A 33 -26.17 6.42 4.33
CA ASN A 33 -26.08 7.87 4.45
C ASN A 33 -25.08 8.35 5.52
N ASP A 34 -24.75 7.49 6.50
CA ASP A 34 -23.80 7.82 7.56
C ASP A 34 -22.34 7.75 7.07
N VAL A 35 -22.08 6.89 6.08
CA VAL A 35 -20.72 6.56 5.61
C VAL A 35 -19.99 7.79 5.07
N PRO A 36 -20.56 8.59 4.14
CA PRO A 36 -19.89 9.81 3.68
C PRO A 36 -19.60 10.80 4.81
N GLY A 37 -20.52 10.95 5.76
CA GLY A 37 -20.34 11.82 6.92
C GLY A 37 -19.16 11.38 7.80
N TRP A 38 -19.02 10.08 8.04
CA TRP A 38 -17.86 9.51 8.74
C TRP A 38 -16.57 9.70 7.95
N GLN A 39 -16.54 9.35 6.65
CA GLN A 39 -15.36 9.47 5.80
C GLN A 39 -14.84 10.91 5.69
N ASN A 40 -15.74 11.90 5.63
CA ASN A 40 -15.39 13.32 5.59
C ASN A 40 -14.63 13.79 6.84
N ARG A 41 -14.81 13.11 7.98
CA ARG A 41 -14.05 13.38 9.21
C ARG A 41 -12.80 12.51 9.32
N ALA A 42 -12.93 11.23 9.00
CA ALA A 42 -11.88 10.24 9.18
C ALA A 42 -10.73 10.40 8.17
N ARG A 43 -11.00 10.69 6.89
CA ARG A 43 -9.94 10.81 5.88
C ARG A 43 -8.95 11.95 6.18
N PRO A 44 -9.39 13.20 6.48
CA PRO A 44 -8.46 14.26 6.86
C PRO A 44 -7.67 13.92 8.13
N ALA A 45 -8.31 13.27 9.12
CA ALA A 45 -7.63 12.84 10.33
C ALA A 45 -6.55 11.78 10.05
N LEU A 46 -6.82 10.81 9.17
CA LEU A 46 -5.82 9.82 8.74
C LEU A 46 -4.65 10.49 8.02
N ARG A 47 -4.93 11.40 7.08
CA ARG A 47 -3.90 12.15 6.34
C ARG A 47 -2.98 12.92 7.30
N HIS A 48 -3.56 13.58 8.31
CA HIS A 48 -2.79 14.26 9.36
C HIS A 48 -1.97 13.27 10.19
N LEU A 49 -2.59 12.17 10.63
CA LEU A 49 -1.96 11.17 11.50
C LEU A 49 -0.72 10.51 10.88
N ILE A 50 -0.76 10.22 9.58
CA ILE A 50 0.40 9.63 8.88
C ILE A 50 1.45 10.70 8.49
N GLY A 51 1.14 11.99 8.69
CA GLY A 51 2.05 13.11 8.45
C GLY A 51 1.99 13.73 7.06
N LEU A 52 0.95 13.47 6.25
CA LEU A 52 0.85 14.10 4.91
C LEU A 52 0.80 15.62 4.99
N SER A 53 0.11 16.19 5.98
CA SER A 53 0.06 17.65 6.17
C SER A 53 1.43 18.25 6.50
N VAL A 54 2.31 17.46 7.15
CA VAL A 54 3.69 17.87 7.43
C VAL A 54 4.48 17.90 6.14
N ILE A 55 4.41 16.82 5.34
CA ILE A 55 5.09 16.73 4.04
C ILE A 55 4.62 17.84 3.09
N GLU A 56 3.31 18.10 3.02
CA GLU A 56 2.72 19.19 2.23
C GLU A 56 3.30 20.56 2.62
N THR A 57 3.46 20.81 3.93
CA THR A 57 4.01 22.07 4.44
C THR A 57 5.50 22.19 4.12
N ASP A 58 6.27 21.13 4.39
CA ASP A 58 7.72 21.11 4.19
C ASP A 58 8.10 21.16 2.70
N SER A 59 7.23 20.64 1.84
CA SER A 59 7.40 20.64 0.38
C SER A 59 6.71 21.82 -0.30
N SER A 60 6.23 22.80 0.46
CA SER A 60 5.53 23.96 -0.09
C SER A 60 6.41 24.71 -1.09
N GLY A 61 5.91 24.88 -2.31
CA GLY A 61 6.63 25.51 -3.41
C GLY A 61 7.56 24.59 -4.21
N HIS A 62 7.74 23.33 -3.79
CA HIS A 62 8.38 22.31 -4.62
C HIS A 62 7.43 21.87 -5.73
N VAL A 63 7.96 21.75 -6.95
CA VAL A 63 7.25 21.18 -8.10
C VAL A 63 7.96 19.88 -8.45
N PRO A 64 7.28 18.72 -8.40
CA PRO A 64 7.90 17.45 -8.75
C PRO A 64 8.55 17.50 -10.13
N ARG A 65 9.80 17.07 -10.21
CA ARG A 65 10.56 16.95 -11.46
C ARG A 65 10.67 15.50 -11.84
N ILE A 66 10.47 15.21 -13.12
CA ILE A 66 10.56 13.86 -13.66
C ILE A 66 11.62 13.86 -14.74
N ASP A 67 12.53 12.90 -14.64
CA ASP A 67 13.48 12.54 -15.68
C ASP A 67 13.17 11.12 -16.16
N LEU A 68 13.01 10.94 -17.47
CA LEU A 68 12.77 9.64 -18.09
C LEU A 68 13.98 9.29 -18.97
N GLY A 69 14.52 8.10 -18.75
CA GLY A 69 15.56 7.53 -19.61
C GLY A 69 15.04 7.03 -20.94
N GLU A 70 15.94 6.49 -21.75
CA GLU A 70 15.61 5.92 -23.06
C GLU A 70 14.65 4.72 -22.94
N PRO A 71 13.65 4.62 -23.83
CA PRO A 71 12.75 3.48 -23.85
C PRO A 71 13.43 2.19 -24.31
N GLU A 72 13.25 1.15 -23.50
CA GLU A 72 13.50 -0.24 -23.88
C GLU A 72 12.25 -0.78 -24.60
N ALA A 73 12.41 -1.20 -25.86
CA ALA A 73 11.34 -1.81 -26.65
C ALA A 73 11.25 -3.32 -26.40
N PHE A 74 10.03 -3.78 -26.14
CA PHE A 74 9.64 -5.19 -26.13
C PHE A 74 8.64 -5.43 -27.27
N ASP A 75 8.32 -6.69 -27.56
CA ASP A 75 7.40 -7.04 -28.64
C ASP A 75 5.99 -6.44 -28.44
N ASP A 76 5.56 -6.31 -27.17
CA ASP A 76 4.18 -6.01 -26.77
C ASP A 76 4.03 -4.82 -25.82
N TYR A 77 5.12 -4.09 -25.50
CA TYR A 77 5.10 -2.84 -24.73
C TYR A 77 6.47 -2.11 -24.80
N THR A 78 6.54 -0.90 -24.24
CA THR A 78 7.82 -0.23 -23.94
C THR A 78 8.00 -0.09 -22.44
N ARG A 79 9.25 -0.15 -21.95
CA ARG A 79 9.62 0.08 -20.56
C ARG A 79 10.68 1.17 -20.47
N GLN A 80 10.52 2.12 -19.56
CA GLN A 80 11.47 3.23 -19.35
C GLN A 80 11.80 3.35 -17.87
N LEU A 81 13.07 3.56 -17.53
CA LEU A 81 13.44 3.94 -16.17
C LEU A 81 13.21 5.44 -16.01
N GLY A 82 12.48 5.82 -14.97
CA GLY A 82 12.26 7.20 -14.58
C GLY A 82 12.76 7.48 -13.18
N VAL A 83 12.96 8.75 -12.88
CA VAL A 83 13.18 9.26 -11.53
C VAL A 83 12.29 10.46 -11.32
N ILE A 84 11.48 10.44 -10.25
CA ILE A 84 10.67 11.57 -9.80
C ILE A 84 11.26 12.14 -8.51
N GLU A 85 11.46 13.45 -8.46
CA GLU A 85 11.81 14.15 -7.24
C GLU A 85 10.55 14.60 -6.50
N THR A 86 10.08 13.81 -5.54
CA THR A 86 8.77 14.00 -4.87
C THR A 86 8.82 15.01 -3.72
N GLU A 87 9.99 15.21 -3.14
CA GLU A 87 10.33 16.27 -2.18
C GLU A 87 11.74 16.78 -2.52
N PRO A 88 12.13 18.00 -2.09
CA PRO A 88 13.48 18.50 -2.33
C PRO A 88 14.57 17.50 -1.90
N GLY A 89 15.35 17.00 -2.87
CA GLY A 89 16.43 16.04 -2.64
C GLY A 89 15.99 14.57 -2.54
N VAL A 90 14.68 14.28 -2.53
CA VAL A 90 14.17 12.90 -2.51
C VAL A 90 13.90 12.43 -3.93
N HIS A 91 14.82 11.62 -4.45
CA HIS A 91 14.75 11.06 -5.80
C HIS A 91 14.22 9.63 -5.74
N LEU A 92 13.01 9.42 -6.26
CA LEU A 92 12.35 8.12 -6.29
C LEU A 92 12.43 7.53 -7.70
N PRO A 93 13.21 6.46 -7.91
CA PRO A 93 13.19 5.77 -9.19
C PRO A 93 11.91 4.95 -9.36
N PHE A 94 11.47 4.82 -10.61
CA PHE A 94 10.32 4.01 -10.97
C PHE A 94 10.46 3.49 -12.40
N TRP A 95 9.86 2.35 -12.68
CA TRP A 95 9.68 1.88 -14.06
C TRP A 95 8.34 2.37 -14.61
N PHE A 96 8.36 2.87 -15.84
CA PHE A 96 7.19 3.29 -16.60
C PHE A 96 6.98 2.37 -17.81
N LEU A 97 5.88 1.62 -17.82
CA LEU A 97 5.54 0.68 -18.88
C LEU A 97 4.31 1.19 -19.64
N THR A 98 4.42 1.23 -20.97
CA THR A 98 3.37 1.74 -21.86
C THR A 98 2.99 0.66 -22.87
N PRO A 99 1.69 0.30 -23.00
CA PRO A 99 1.23 -0.64 -24.01
C PRO A 99 1.25 0.02 -25.41
N PRO A 100 1.22 -0.76 -26.49
CA PRO A 100 1.15 -0.22 -27.84
C PRO A 100 -0.18 0.52 -28.06
N GLY A 101 -0.12 1.60 -28.86
CA GLY A 101 -1.30 2.41 -29.22
C GLY A 101 -1.28 3.81 -28.62
N ALA A 102 -2.31 4.60 -28.96
CA ALA A 102 -2.39 6.02 -28.60
C ALA A 102 -3.06 6.28 -27.23
N GLY A 103 -3.68 5.26 -26.61
CA GLY A 103 -4.46 5.42 -25.39
C GLY A 103 -5.80 6.16 -25.59
N PRO A 104 -6.38 6.72 -24.52
CA PRO A 104 -5.89 6.70 -23.15
C PRO A 104 -6.11 5.33 -22.47
N PHE A 105 -5.12 4.89 -21.70
CA PHE A 105 -5.12 3.62 -20.97
C PHE A 105 -5.35 3.86 -19.47
N PRO A 106 -6.05 2.97 -18.75
CA PRO A 106 -6.04 2.99 -17.29
C PRO A 106 -4.63 3.03 -16.71
N LEU A 107 -4.48 3.69 -15.57
CA LEU A 107 -3.21 3.77 -14.83
C LEU A 107 -3.14 2.65 -13.80
N GLY A 108 -2.01 1.95 -13.70
CA GLY A 108 -1.69 1.03 -12.62
C GLY A 108 -0.45 1.48 -11.86
N ILE A 109 -0.54 1.57 -10.52
CA ILE A 109 0.60 1.84 -9.64
C ILE A 109 0.88 0.59 -8.80
N PHE A 110 2.12 0.11 -8.82
CA PHE A 110 2.51 -1.17 -8.24
C PHE A 110 3.64 -1.02 -7.22
N PRO A 111 3.37 -0.54 -5.99
CA PRO A 111 4.39 -0.44 -4.94
C PRO A 111 4.84 -1.83 -4.47
N HIS A 112 6.14 -2.05 -4.37
CA HIS A 112 6.68 -3.32 -3.90
C HIS A 112 6.78 -3.41 -2.38
N GLY A 113 6.82 -4.65 -1.87
CA GLY A 113 7.01 -4.97 -0.46
C GLY A 113 8.48 -4.95 -0.03
N HIS A 114 8.78 -5.68 1.05
CA HIS A 114 10.13 -5.83 1.60
C HIS A 114 11.01 -6.65 0.63
N GLU A 115 11.64 -5.95 -0.30
CA GLU A 115 12.58 -6.49 -1.27
C GLU A 115 13.46 -5.35 -1.77
N ASP A 116 14.79 -5.50 -1.65
CA ASP A 116 15.73 -4.55 -2.25
C ASP A 116 15.64 -4.65 -3.77
N HIS A 117 15.57 -3.49 -4.43
CA HIS A 117 15.29 -3.41 -5.86
C HIS A 117 13.97 -4.08 -6.26
N GLY A 118 12.95 -4.08 -5.38
CA GLY A 118 11.67 -4.73 -5.66
C GLY A 118 10.92 -4.16 -6.88
N MET A 119 11.20 -2.91 -7.28
CA MET A 119 10.68 -2.35 -8.53
C MET A 119 11.15 -3.13 -9.77
N ASP A 120 12.39 -3.66 -9.74
CA ASP A 120 12.96 -4.46 -10.83
C ASP A 120 12.25 -5.81 -10.92
N THR A 121 11.97 -6.43 -9.78
CA THR A 121 11.17 -7.66 -9.67
C THR A 121 9.81 -7.47 -10.34
N TYR A 122 9.15 -6.34 -10.10
CA TYR A 122 7.81 -6.04 -10.64
C TYR A 122 7.77 -5.83 -12.15
N VAL A 123 8.92 -5.59 -12.77
CA VAL A 123 9.07 -5.48 -14.23
C VAL A 123 9.76 -6.68 -14.86
N GLY A 124 9.90 -7.78 -14.12
CA GLY A 124 10.54 -9.01 -14.62
C GLY A 124 12.05 -8.90 -14.81
N LYS A 125 12.71 -7.89 -14.21
CA LYS A 125 14.16 -7.71 -14.29
C LYS A 125 14.84 -8.47 -13.15
N ALA A 126 15.23 -9.71 -13.43
CA ALA A 126 15.96 -10.54 -12.47
C ALA A 126 17.43 -10.13 -12.34
N ARG A 127 18.00 -10.37 -11.15
CA ARG A 127 19.43 -10.15 -10.84
C ARG A 127 20.30 -11.38 -11.11
N ASP A 128 19.67 -12.56 -11.10
CA ASP A 128 20.27 -13.87 -11.33
C ASP A 128 19.17 -14.88 -11.73
N ALA A 129 19.58 -16.09 -12.15
CA ALA A 129 18.65 -17.14 -12.61
C ALA A 129 17.70 -17.66 -11.52
N ALA A 130 18.11 -17.62 -10.25
CA ALA A 130 17.27 -18.05 -9.13
C ALA A 130 16.17 -17.01 -8.86
N HIS A 131 16.50 -15.72 -8.97
CA HIS A 131 15.55 -14.63 -8.91
C HIS A 131 14.56 -14.70 -10.07
N GLN A 132 15.01 -14.96 -11.30
CA GLN A 132 14.12 -15.17 -12.45
C GLN A 132 13.13 -16.31 -12.18
N SER A 133 13.62 -17.47 -11.75
CA SER A 133 12.78 -18.63 -11.42
C SER A 133 11.75 -18.33 -10.31
N ARG A 134 12.06 -17.40 -9.40
CA ARG A 134 11.13 -16.94 -8.36
C ARG A 134 10.09 -15.99 -8.92
N ILE A 135 10.48 -15.05 -9.79
CA ILE A 135 9.56 -14.14 -10.47
C ILE A 135 8.50 -14.94 -11.21
N ASP A 136 8.93 -15.92 -12.01
CA ASP A 136 8.04 -16.74 -12.84
C ASP A 136 7.11 -17.62 -12.00
N ARG A 137 7.64 -18.26 -10.95
CA ARG A 137 6.86 -19.16 -10.09
C ARG A 137 5.85 -18.42 -9.21
N GLU A 138 6.16 -17.19 -8.81
CA GLU A 138 5.38 -16.39 -7.86
C GLU A 138 4.63 -15.22 -8.50
N ASP A 139 4.54 -15.19 -9.84
CA ASP A 139 3.84 -14.17 -10.62
C ASP A 139 4.25 -12.74 -10.23
N ARG A 140 5.54 -12.50 -9.99
CA ARG A 140 6.01 -11.24 -9.38
C ARG A 140 6.22 -10.09 -10.35
N ASP A 141 6.16 -10.32 -11.65
CA ASP A 141 6.28 -9.30 -12.72
C ASP A 141 4.97 -8.53 -12.91
N VAL A 142 4.36 -8.08 -11.82
CA VAL A 142 2.98 -7.56 -11.78
C VAL A 142 2.78 -6.38 -12.75
N ALA A 143 3.78 -5.51 -12.92
CA ALA A 143 3.67 -4.39 -13.87
C ALA A 143 3.75 -4.84 -15.33
N VAL A 144 4.50 -5.92 -15.63
CA VAL A 144 4.48 -6.55 -16.97
C VAL A 144 3.11 -7.18 -17.23
N GLN A 145 2.56 -7.88 -16.24
CA GLN A 145 1.21 -8.43 -16.33
C GLN A 145 0.16 -7.34 -16.55
N ALA A 146 0.32 -6.17 -15.93
CA ALA A 146 -0.58 -5.03 -16.09
C ALA A 146 -0.49 -4.40 -17.49
N VAL A 147 0.72 -4.14 -17.99
CA VAL A 147 0.87 -3.51 -19.31
C VAL A 147 0.30 -4.39 -20.43
N ARG A 148 0.51 -5.71 -20.32
CA ARG A 148 -0.09 -6.72 -21.22
C ARG A 148 -1.61 -6.82 -21.13
N ARG A 149 -2.24 -6.19 -20.13
CA ARG A 149 -3.70 -6.12 -19.94
C ARG A 149 -4.29 -4.77 -20.33
N GLY A 150 -3.49 -3.84 -20.85
CA GLY A 150 -4.00 -2.56 -21.39
C GLY A 150 -3.90 -1.41 -20.41
N LEU A 151 -3.03 -1.52 -19.42
CA LEU A 151 -2.74 -0.44 -18.48
C LEU A 151 -1.40 0.22 -18.81
N VAL A 152 -1.32 1.53 -18.63
CA VAL A 152 -0.03 2.16 -18.34
C VAL A 152 0.35 1.77 -16.93
N ALA A 153 1.54 1.19 -16.74
CA ALA A 153 1.97 0.63 -15.45
C ALA A 153 3.20 1.36 -14.90
N ILE A 154 3.12 1.74 -13.62
CA ILE A 154 4.22 2.35 -12.86
C ILE A 154 4.60 1.40 -11.74
N ALA A 155 5.84 0.91 -11.74
CA ALA A 155 6.42 0.18 -10.63
C ALA A 155 7.47 1.06 -9.94
N PRO A 156 7.11 1.80 -8.88
CA PRO A 156 8.06 2.65 -8.18
C PRO A 156 8.89 1.85 -7.19
N ASN A 157 10.10 2.33 -6.90
CA ASN A 157 10.78 1.94 -5.69
C ASN A 157 9.95 2.39 -4.48
N THR A 158 9.77 1.52 -3.49
CA THR A 158 9.12 1.88 -2.24
C THR A 158 10.13 2.58 -1.35
N ARG A 159 9.86 3.85 -0.99
CA ARG A 159 10.76 4.61 -0.10
C ARG A 159 11.00 3.88 1.23
N GLY A 160 12.26 3.91 1.66
CA GLY A 160 12.78 3.13 2.78
C GLY A 160 13.42 1.80 2.37
N PHE A 161 13.47 1.50 1.06
CA PHE A 161 14.21 0.38 0.48
C PHE A 161 15.16 0.85 -0.63
N LEU A 162 16.21 0.08 -0.88
CA LEU A 162 17.21 0.42 -1.89
C LEU A 162 16.58 0.57 -3.28
N PRO A 163 16.89 1.66 -4.02
CA PRO A 163 17.92 2.66 -3.70
C PRO A 163 17.42 3.94 -3.00
N ALA A 164 16.12 4.09 -2.72
CA ALA A 164 15.56 5.29 -2.08
C ALA A 164 15.28 5.09 -0.58
N ASN A 165 16.34 5.01 0.21
CA ASN A 165 16.29 4.72 1.65
C ASN A 165 17.30 5.55 2.44
N VAL A 166 17.04 5.69 3.74
CA VAL A 166 18.08 6.02 4.73
C VAL A 166 18.73 4.72 5.19
N PRO A 167 20.03 4.51 4.91
CA PRO A 167 20.69 3.26 5.23
C PRO A 167 21.01 3.14 6.74
N ASP A 168 20.99 1.91 7.27
CA ASP A 168 21.43 1.59 8.64
C ASP A 168 22.93 1.24 8.69
N ASP A 169 23.80 2.11 8.16
CA ASP A 169 25.24 1.86 7.99
C ASP A 169 26.00 1.57 9.29
N ARG A 170 25.43 1.99 10.43
CA ARG A 170 26.01 1.77 11.77
C ARG A 170 25.32 0.64 12.54
N GLU A 171 24.45 -0.11 11.88
CA GLU A 171 23.76 -1.29 12.40
C GLU A 171 22.96 -1.04 13.70
N ARG A 172 22.50 0.20 13.92
CA ARG A 172 21.76 0.58 15.14
C ARG A 172 20.31 0.13 15.10
N HIS A 173 19.80 -0.19 13.92
CA HIS A 173 18.43 -0.58 13.69
C HIS A 173 18.32 -2.05 13.24
N GLY A 174 19.36 -2.84 13.50
CA GLY A 174 19.38 -4.27 13.22
C GLY A 174 19.48 -4.58 11.73
N LYS A 175 20.25 -3.77 10.97
CA LYS A 175 20.48 -3.93 9.53
C LYS A 175 19.19 -3.84 8.73
N ARG A 176 18.31 -2.92 9.13
CA ARG A 176 17.02 -2.68 8.48
C ARG A 176 16.87 -1.22 8.15
N ASP A 177 17.13 -0.90 6.90
CA ASP A 177 16.99 0.45 6.36
C ASP A 177 15.55 0.96 6.51
N CYS A 178 14.56 0.09 6.33
CA CYS A 178 13.16 0.47 6.54
C CYS A 178 12.86 0.89 7.99
N ARG A 179 13.54 0.28 8.99
CA ARG A 179 13.44 0.68 10.39
C ARG A 179 14.22 1.97 10.65
N CYS A 180 15.40 2.12 10.06
CA CYS A 180 16.20 3.35 10.14
C CYS A 180 15.41 4.55 9.59
N GLN A 181 14.82 4.41 8.39
CA GLN A 181 13.90 5.37 7.78
C GLN A 181 12.74 5.69 8.71
N ALA A 182 12.07 4.67 9.26
CA ALA A 182 10.92 4.86 10.12
C ALA A 182 11.24 5.71 11.35
N ILE A 183 12.37 5.50 12.00
CA ILE A 183 12.78 6.33 13.15
C ILE A 183 12.98 7.79 12.74
N HIS A 184 13.61 8.07 11.60
CA HIS A 184 13.77 9.45 11.10
C HIS A 184 12.41 10.11 10.84
N CYS A 185 11.48 9.39 10.21
CA CYS A 185 10.13 9.89 9.95
C CYS A 185 9.43 10.27 11.26
N LEU A 186 9.45 9.37 12.24
CA LEU A 186 8.77 9.58 13.53
C LEU A 186 9.31 10.80 14.27
N LEU A 187 10.63 11.03 14.22
CA LEU A 187 11.26 12.22 14.80
C LEU A 187 10.90 13.50 14.06
N ALA A 188 10.66 13.43 12.75
CA ALA A 188 10.21 14.55 11.92
C ALA A 188 8.69 14.81 11.99
N GLY A 189 7.94 14.09 12.84
CA GLY A 189 6.50 14.27 12.96
C GLY A 189 5.68 13.67 11.80
N ARG A 190 6.28 12.75 11.04
CA ARG A 190 5.62 12.01 9.95
C ARG A 190 5.87 10.51 10.08
N THR A 191 5.39 9.71 9.13
CA THR A 191 5.56 8.25 9.14
C THR A 191 6.12 7.75 7.82
N ALA A 192 6.80 6.60 7.83
CA ALA A 192 7.27 5.98 6.58
C ALA A 192 6.09 5.59 5.65
N ILE A 193 4.92 5.28 6.22
CA ILE A 193 3.69 5.11 5.43
C ILE A 193 3.26 6.43 4.79
N GLY A 194 3.28 7.55 5.53
CA GLY A 194 2.97 8.88 5.01
C GLY A 194 3.87 9.26 3.83
N GLU A 195 5.17 9.02 3.95
CA GLU A 195 6.12 9.24 2.84
C GLU A 195 5.80 8.39 1.61
N ARG A 196 5.49 7.10 1.80
CA ARG A 196 5.10 6.21 0.68
C ARG A 196 3.79 6.66 0.04
N VAL A 197 2.81 7.10 0.83
CA VAL A 197 1.53 7.62 0.31
C VAL A 197 1.75 8.91 -0.48
N TRP A 198 2.64 9.79 0.00
CA TRP A 198 3.04 11.00 -0.70
C TRP A 198 3.65 10.69 -2.07
N ASP A 199 4.63 9.78 -2.10
CA ASP A 199 5.29 9.33 -3.33
C ASP A 199 4.32 8.77 -4.37
N LEU A 200 3.43 7.88 -3.93
CA LEU A 200 2.43 7.27 -4.79
C LEU A 200 1.44 8.32 -5.32
N SER A 201 1.06 9.30 -4.50
CA SER A 201 0.18 10.39 -4.94
C SER A 201 0.86 11.31 -5.96
N ALA A 202 2.15 11.62 -5.77
CA ALA A 202 2.94 12.42 -6.70
C ALA A 202 3.12 11.71 -8.06
N LEU A 203 3.28 10.39 -8.07
CA LEU A 203 3.29 9.61 -9.32
C LEU A 203 1.93 9.63 -10.03
N ILE A 204 0.82 9.57 -9.28
CA ILE A 204 -0.52 9.73 -9.86
C ILE A 204 -0.69 11.14 -10.43
N ASP A 205 -0.23 12.19 -9.72
CA ASP A 205 -0.28 13.58 -10.20
C ASP A 205 0.43 13.72 -11.56
N TRP A 206 1.67 13.25 -11.64
CA TRP A 206 2.45 13.28 -12.87
C TRP A 206 1.79 12.48 -14.00
N ALA A 207 1.48 11.21 -13.74
CA ALA A 207 0.94 10.31 -14.76
C ALA A 207 -0.43 10.77 -15.28
N SER A 208 -1.26 11.39 -14.42
CA SER A 208 -2.57 11.93 -14.81
C SER A 208 -2.48 13.08 -15.81
N GLY A 209 -1.32 13.74 -15.94
CA GLY A 209 -1.07 14.78 -16.93
C GLY A 209 -0.68 14.25 -18.31
N LEU A 210 -0.41 12.95 -18.45
CA LEU A 210 0.02 12.35 -19.71
C LEU A 210 -1.19 12.07 -20.63
N PRO A 211 -1.16 12.48 -21.91
CA PRO A 211 -2.25 12.23 -22.85
C PRO A 211 -2.63 10.75 -23.05
N ILE A 212 -1.68 9.85 -22.79
CA ILE A 212 -1.86 8.39 -22.92
C ILE A 212 -2.54 7.75 -21.69
N VAL A 213 -2.79 8.50 -20.61
CA VAL A 213 -3.34 8.00 -19.35
C VAL A 213 -4.79 8.46 -19.17
N ASP A 214 -5.67 7.52 -18.83
CA ASP A 214 -7.00 7.80 -18.31
C ASP A 214 -6.96 7.93 -16.78
N SER A 215 -6.84 9.17 -16.31
CA SER A 215 -6.76 9.48 -14.88
C SER A 215 -8.04 9.18 -14.08
N LYS A 216 -9.14 8.81 -14.74
CA LYS A 216 -10.38 8.39 -14.07
C LYS A 216 -10.39 6.90 -13.72
N ARG A 217 -9.42 6.13 -14.23
CA ARG A 217 -9.32 4.69 -14.04
C ARG A 217 -7.94 4.35 -13.49
N VAL A 218 -7.83 4.31 -12.17
CA VAL A 218 -6.56 4.09 -11.46
C VAL A 218 -6.63 2.82 -10.62
N LEU A 219 -5.79 1.85 -10.95
CA LEU A 219 -5.48 0.68 -10.14
C LEU A 219 -4.30 1.00 -9.22
N MET A 220 -4.40 0.57 -7.97
CA MET A 220 -3.23 0.39 -7.12
C MET A 220 -3.23 -1.02 -6.55
N MET A 221 -2.09 -1.69 -6.69
CA MET A 221 -1.96 -3.11 -6.33
C MET A 221 -0.54 -3.38 -5.85
N GLY A 222 -0.40 -3.98 -4.68
CA GLY A 222 0.91 -4.25 -4.11
C GLY A 222 0.87 -5.42 -3.13
N ASN A 223 2.03 -6.05 -2.92
CA ASN A 223 2.16 -7.19 -2.03
C ASN A 223 2.98 -6.83 -0.78
N SER A 224 2.62 -7.38 0.38
CA SER A 224 3.36 -7.19 1.65
C SER A 224 3.41 -5.72 2.07
N GLY A 225 4.59 -5.13 2.26
CA GLY A 225 4.75 -3.69 2.50
C GLY A 225 4.08 -2.81 1.41
N GLY A 226 4.07 -3.28 0.17
CA GLY A 226 3.36 -2.64 -0.95
C GLY A 226 1.85 -2.75 -0.83
N GLY A 227 1.34 -3.82 -0.22
CA GLY A 227 -0.08 -3.96 0.12
C GLY A 227 -0.52 -2.97 1.21
N VAL A 228 0.31 -2.75 2.23
CA VAL A 228 0.06 -1.70 3.24
C VAL A 228 0.06 -0.32 2.57
N ALA A 229 1.06 -0.03 1.72
CA ALA A 229 1.12 1.24 0.99
C ALA A 229 -0.12 1.44 0.10
N THR A 230 -0.55 0.39 -0.60
CA THR A 230 -1.76 0.38 -1.43
C THR A 230 -3.01 0.74 -0.62
N LEU A 231 -3.19 0.09 0.54
CA LEU A 231 -4.34 0.34 1.41
C LEU A 231 -4.39 1.80 1.89
N TYR A 232 -3.28 2.31 2.44
CA TYR A 232 -3.22 3.68 2.96
C TYR A 232 -3.32 4.73 1.85
N ALA A 233 -2.69 4.50 0.70
CA ALA A 233 -2.76 5.43 -0.43
C ALA A 233 -4.18 5.48 -0.99
N ALA A 234 -4.84 4.33 -1.20
CA ALA A 234 -6.24 4.31 -1.61
C ALA A 234 -7.16 4.95 -0.56
N ALA A 235 -6.88 4.79 0.74
CA ALA A 235 -7.62 5.45 1.81
C ALA A 235 -7.38 6.97 1.88
N CYS A 236 -6.25 7.50 1.40
CA CYS A 236 -5.92 8.93 1.45
C CYS A 236 -6.17 9.68 0.14
N ASP A 237 -6.11 8.99 -1.00
CA ASP A 237 -6.26 9.53 -2.34
C ASP A 237 -7.48 8.89 -3.03
N ALA A 238 -8.52 9.70 -3.27
CA ALA A 238 -9.78 9.26 -3.84
C ALA A 238 -9.67 8.87 -5.33
N ARG A 239 -8.56 9.20 -6.00
CA ARG A 239 -8.35 8.88 -7.43
C ARG A 239 -8.11 7.40 -7.68
N VAL A 240 -7.61 6.65 -6.69
CA VAL A 240 -7.43 5.20 -6.77
C VAL A 240 -8.81 4.53 -6.82
N THR A 241 -9.27 4.14 -8.00
CA THR A 241 -10.61 3.58 -8.23
C THR A 241 -10.72 2.09 -7.90
N VAL A 242 -9.61 1.36 -7.98
CA VAL A 242 -9.51 -0.06 -7.61
C VAL A 242 -8.25 -0.28 -6.78
N ALA A 243 -8.40 -0.87 -5.60
CA ALA A 243 -7.30 -1.16 -4.69
C ALA A 243 -7.20 -2.67 -4.42
N VAL A 244 -6.00 -3.22 -4.54
CA VAL A 244 -5.73 -4.65 -4.28
C VAL A 244 -4.52 -4.80 -3.34
N PRO A 245 -4.68 -4.60 -2.03
CA PRO A 245 -3.66 -4.90 -1.04
C PRO A 245 -3.54 -6.42 -0.82
N SER A 246 -2.35 -6.97 -1.07
CA SER A 246 -2.07 -8.40 -0.94
C SER A 246 -1.08 -8.71 0.19
N CYS A 247 -1.29 -9.82 0.89
CA CYS A 247 -0.44 -10.37 1.95
C CYS A 247 0.00 -9.33 2.98
N SER A 248 -0.91 -8.45 3.37
CA SER A 248 -0.62 -7.31 4.23
C SER A 248 -1.74 -6.92 5.18
N TYR A 249 -2.92 -7.52 5.03
CA TYR A 249 -4.12 -7.11 5.73
C TYR A 249 -4.41 -8.05 6.89
N CYS A 250 -4.48 -7.47 8.08
CA CYS A 250 -4.66 -8.10 9.39
C CYS A 250 -5.03 -6.99 10.37
N SER A 251 -5.57 -7.31 11.55
CA SER A 251 -5.65 -6.33 12.64
C SER A 251 -4.27 -5.77 12.99
N ILE A 252 -4.21 -4.50 13.42
CA ILE A 252 -2.94 -3.83 13.75
C ILE A 252 -2.24 -4.51 14.93
N VAL A 253 -3.05 -4.83 15.95
CA VAL A 253 -2.63 -5.59 17.13
C VAL A 253 -3.59 -6.77 17.28
N GLY A 254 -3.01 -7.97 17.38
CA GLY A 254 -3.77 -9.19 17.61
C GLY A 254 -4.42 -9.22 18.99
N LEU A 255 -5.39 -10.10 19.19
CA LEU A 255 -6.04 -10.33 20.49
C LEU A 255 -5.06 -10.78 21.56
N ASP A 256 -3.90 -11.32 21.18
CA ASP A 256 -2.78 -11.66 22.05
C ASP A 256 -1.91 -10.45 22.45
N GLY A 257 -2.27 -9.24 22.01
CA GLY A 257 -1.57 -7.99 22.28
C GLY A 257 -0.31 -7.78 21.44
N ARG A 258 -0.03 -8.62 20.45
CA ARG A 258 1.17 -8.53 19.61
C ARG A 258 0.94 -7.71 18.35
N VAL A 259 2.01 -7.04 17.91
CA VAL A 259 2.05 -6.34 16.61
C VAL A 259 2.62 -7.31 15.57
N HIS A 260 1.89 -7.52 14.47
CA HIS A 260 2.29 -8.44 13.41
C HIS A 260 2.93 -7.75 12.20
N HIS A 261 2.79 -6.42 12.10
CA HIS A 261 3.40 -5.64 11.02
C HIS A 261 4.85 -5.26 11.32
N CYS A 262 5.64 -5.07 10.27
CA CYS A 262 6.98 -4.50 10.36
C CYS A 262 6.95 -3.09 10.98
N ASP A 263 8.02 -2.71 11.70
CA ASP A 263 8.09 -1.41 12.37
C ASP A 263 7.95 -0.23 11.41
N CYS A 264 8.33 -0.40 10.13
CA CYS A 264 8.17 0.64 9.11
C CYS A 264 6.70 0.96 8.77
N ASN A 265 5.77 0.13 9.22
CA ASN A 265 4.34 0.38 9.07
C ASN A 265 3.74 1.04 10.33
N THR A 266 4.57 1.40 11.32
CA THR A 266 4.11 2.03 12.56
C THR A 266 3.60 3.44 12.29
N VAL A 267 2.36 3.69 12.70
CA VAL A 267 1.73 5.01 12.72
C VAL A 267 1.38 5.34 14.17
N PRO A 268 2.09 6.27 14.84
CA PRO A 268 1.81 6.62 16.22
C PRO A 268 0.35 7.06 16.40
N GLY A 269 -0.34 6.46 17.35
CA GLY A 269 -1.74 6.79 17.61
C GLY A 269 -2.75 6.16 16.63
N ILE A 270 -2.34 5.24 15.74
CA ILE A 270 -3.29 4.58 14.81
C ILE A 270 -4.46 3.92 15.53
N LEU A 271 -4.24 3.23 16.65
CA LEU A 271 -5.33 2.63 17.44
C LEU A 271 -6.18 3.64 18.22
N ARG A 272 -5.80 4.93 18.27
CA ARG A 272 -6.67 6.03 18.69
C ARG A 272 -7.51 6.56 17.54
N PHE A 273 -7.04 6.40 16.31
CA PHE A 273 -7.81 6.67 15.12
C PHE A 273 -8.85 5.55 14.90
N GLY A 274 -8.41 4.32 14.72
CA GLY A 274 -9.23 3.17 14.37
C GLY A 274 -8.36 1.94 14.12
N GLU A 275 -8.93 0.95 13.46
CA GLU A 275 -8.23 -0.27 13.02
C GLU A 275 -7.97 -0.27 11.51
N PHE A 276 -7.27 -1.31 11.04
CA PHE A 276 -6.99 -1.49 9.61
C PHE A 276 -8.27 -1.54 8.75
N TRP A 277 -9.37 -2.08 9.28
CA TRP A 277 -10.66 -2.07 8.58
C TRP A 277 -11.31 -0.69 8.50
N ASP A 278 -11.07 0.20 9.47
CA ASP A 278 -11.55 1.58 9.40
C ASP A 278 -10.79 2.36 8.31
N VAL A 279 -9.47 2.11 8.19
CA VAL A 279 -8.67 2.63 7.08
C VAL A 279 -9.17 2.07 5.74
N ALA A 280 -9.41 0.76 5.65
CA ALA A 280 -9.96 0.12 4.46
C ALA A 280 -11.36 0.66 4.09
N GLY A 281 -12.20 0.93 5.08
CA GLY A 281 -13.54 1.50 4.89
C GLY A 281 -13.55 2.90 4.26
N LEU A 282 -12.42 3.64 4.30
CA LEU A 282 -12.27 4.89 3.55
C LEU A 282 -12.16 4.68 2.03
N ILE A 283 -12.01 3.43 1.58
CA ILE A 283 -11.94 3.12 0.14
C ILE A 283 -13.34 3.12 -0.46
N ALA A 284 -14.37 2.69 0.27
CA ALA A 284 -15.77 2.78 -0.16
C ALA A 284 -16.12 4.20 -0.69
N PRO A 285 -16.87 4.35 -1.79
CA PRO A 285 -17.51 3.30 -2.57
C PRO A 285 -16.66 2.78 -3.75
N ARG A 286 -15.33 2.76 -3.62
CA ARG A 286 -14.42 2.25 -4.65
C ARG A 286 -14.10 0.77 -4.40
N ALA A 287 -13.74 0.05 -5.47
CA ALA A 287 -13.56 -1.39 -5.41
C ALA A 287 -12.30 -1.77 -4.61
N LEU A 288 -12.45 -2.72 -3.69
CA LEU A 288 -11.38 -3.22 -2.82
C LEU A 288 -11.38 -4.76 -2.83
N ALA A 289 -10.26 -5.36 -3.24
CA ALA A 289 -10.03 -6.79 -3.05
C ALA A 289 -8.82 -7.02 -2.13
N ILE A 290 -9.04 -7.74 -1.05
CA ILE A 290 -7.98 -8.12 -0.12
C ILE A 290 -7.59 -9.57 -0.41
N VAL A 291 -6.30 -9.83 -0.51
CA VAL A 291 -5.79 -11.19 -0.76
C VAL A 291 -4.76 -11.56 0.30
N ASN A 292 -4.87 -12.75 0.89
CA ASN A 292 -3.90 -13.28 1.84
C ASN A 292 -3.54 -14.72 1.46
N GLY A 293 -2.34 -15.17 1.84
CA GLY A 293 -1.97 -16.59 1.74
C GLY A 293 -2.47 -17.38 2.95
N ASN A 294 -3.11 -18.53 2.72
CA ASN A 294 -3.60 -19.40 3.81
C ASN A 294 -2.48 -20.06 4.63
N GLN A 295 -1.24 -20.06 4.13
CA GLN A 295 -0.03 -20.55 4.80
C GLN A 295 0.95 -19.41 5.11
N ASP A 296 0.52 -18.14 4.99
CA ASP A 296 1.36 -16.99 5.32
C ASP A 296 1.48 -16.83 6.84
N LEU A 297 2.65 -17.18 7.38
CA LEU A 297 2.92 -17.17 8.81
C LEU A 297 3.16 -15.77 9.40
N LEU A 298 3.15 -14.70 8.57
CA LEU A 298 3.29 -13.33 9.07
C LEU A 298 2.07 -12.86 9.85
N PHE A 299 0.87 -13.31 9.47
CA PHE A 299 -0.39 -12.87 10.06
C PHE A 299 -1.21 -14.08 10.52
N PRO A 300 -1.66 -14.11 11.79
CA PRO A 300 -2.58 -15.16 12.23
C PRO A 300 -3.89 -15.08 11.44
N LEU A 301 -4.34 -16.21 10.87
CA LEU A 301 -5.56 -16.24 10.05
C LEU A 301 -6.80 -15.69 10.77
N ALA A 302 -6.93 -15.98 12.07
CA ALA A 302 -8.03 -15.44 12.87
C ALA A 302 -8.06 -13.90 12.93
N GLU A 303 -6.90 -13.24 12.88
CA GLU A 303 -6.80 -11.78 12.86
C GLU A 303 -7.04 -11.20 11.46
N VAL A 304 -6.73 -11.98 10.41
CA VAL A 304 -7.12 -11.66 9.04
C VAL A 304 -8.63 -11.75 8.91
N ASP A 305 -9.24 -12.86 9.30
CA ASP A 305 -10.69 -13.11 9.24
C ASP A 305 -11.47 -12.01 9.97
N ARG A 306 -11.06 -11.69 11.20
CA ARG A 306 -11.66 -10.59 11.98
C ARG A 306 -11.60 -9.25 11.26
N ALA A 307 -10.45 -8.92 10.67
CA ALA A 307 -10.30 -7.66 9.96
C ALA A 307 -11.10 -7.61 8.65
N VAL A 308 -11.27 -8.76 7.99
CA VAL A 308 -12.07 -8.91 6.76
C VAL A 308 -13.55 -8.77 7.09
N GLU A 309 -14.04 -9.44 8.13
CA GLU A 309 -15.43 -9.37 8.58
C GLU A 309 -15.85 -7.92 8.90
N GLU A 310 -15.02 -7.19 9.65
CA GLU A 310 -15.31 -5.77 9.96
C GLU A 310 -15.27 -4.86 8.74
N CYS A 311 -14.37 -5.12 7.77
CA CYS A 311 -14.35 -4.36 6.52
C CYS A 311 -15.57 -4.66 5.66
N ALA A 312 -15.94 -5.93 5.52
CA ALA A 312 -17.15 -6.38 4.83
C ALA A 312 -18.40 -5.72 5.42
N ARG A 313 -18.48 -5.61 6.75
CA ARG A 313 -19.57 -4.89 7.44
C ARG A 313 -19.66 -3.42 7.02
N ILE A 314 -18.53 -2.72 6.86
CA ILE A 314 -18.53 -1.31 6.40
C ILE A 314 -19.07 -1.21 4.97
N PHE A 315 -18.63 -2.08 4.06
CA PHE A 315 -19.13 -2.09 2.68
C PHE A 315 -20.61 -2.50 2.59
N GLN A 316 -21.05 -3.43 3.45
CA GLN A 316 -22.45 -3.80 3.57
C GLN A 316 -23.32 -2.63 4.05
N VAL A 317 -22.88 -1.90 5.08
CA VAL A 317 -23.57 -0.69 5.56
C VAL A 317 -23.56 0.41 4.51
N ALA A 318 -22.50 0.53 3.71
CA ALA A 318 -22.42 1.45 2.59
C ALA A 318 -23.38 1.10 1.43
N GLY A 319 -24.03 -0.07 1.47
CA GLY A 319 -24.97 -0.53 0.45
C GLY A 319 -24.32 -1.03 -0.83
N ILE A 320 -23.03 -1.40 -0.76
CA ILE A 320 -22.19 -1.82 -1.90
C ILE A 320 -21.33 -3.06 -1.54
N PRO A 321 -21.91 -4.12 -0.95
CA PRO A 321 -21.13 -5.29 -0.56
C PRO A 321 -20.38 -5.95 -1.73
N GLU A 322 -20.87 -5.78 -2.97
CA GLU A 322 -20.27 -6.31 -4.19
C GLU A 322 -18.93 -5.66 -4.59
N LEU A 323 -18.60 -4.51 -4.01
CA LEU A 323 -17.34 -3.80 -4.26
C LEU A 323 -16.23 -4.21 -3.28
N PHE A 324 -16.51 -5.13 -2.35
CA PHE A 324 -15.52 -5.70 -1.45
C PHE A 324 -15.42 -7.22 -1.64
N GLU A 325 -14.20 -7.70 -1.86
CA GLU A 325 -13.91 -9.13 -1.90
C GLU A 325 -12.71 -9.45 -1.01
N HIS A 326 -12.72 -10.64 -0.42
CA HIS A 326 -11.55 -11.23 0.21
C HIS A 326 -11.30 -12.63 -0.34
N HIS A 327 -10.03 -12.94 -0.60
CA HIS A 327 -9.61 -14.23 -1.12
C HIS A 327 -8.42 -14.79 -0.35
N TYR A 328 -8.46 -16.08 -0.05
CA TYR A 328 -7.29 -16.84 0.39
C TYR A 328 -6.66 -17.55 -0.81
N GLY A 329 -5.39 -17.24 -1.07
CA GLY A 329 -4.57 -17.99 -2.01
C GLY A 329 -3.96 -19.22 -1.35
N ASP A 330 -3.90 -20.32 -2.09
CA ASP A 330 -3.23 -21.54 -1.62
C ASP A 330 -1.71 -21.35 -1.64
N GLY A 331 -1.11 -21.20 -0.46
CA GLY A 331 0.32 -20.96 -0.30
C GLY A 331 0.67 -19.91 0.75
N GLY A 332 1.97 -19.58 0.81
CA GLY A 332 2.52 -18.63 1.78
C GLY A 332 2.60 -17.18 1.29
N HIS A 333 3.65 -16.47 1.66
CA HIS A 333 3.81 -15.04 1.38
C HIS A 333 4.20 -14.74 -0.08
N ARG A 334 3.24 -14.73 -1.01
CA ARG A 334 3.45 -14.51 -2.46
C ARG A 334 2.36 -13.64 -3.10
N PHE A 335 2.56 -13.31 -4.36
CA PHE A 335 1.53 -12.72 -5.20
C PHE A 335 0.62 -13.82 -5.77
N TYR A 336 -0.66 -13.52 -5.95
CA TYR A 336 -1.71 -14.45 -6.40
C TYR A 336 -2.45 -13.85 -7.60
N ALA A 337 -1.80 -13.89 -8.76
CA ALA A 337 -2.28 -13.25 -9.98
C ALA A 337 -3.65 -13.79 -10.44
N ASP A 338 -3.87 -15.09 -10.25
CA ASP A 338 -5.10 -15.80 -10.56
C ASP A 338 -6.31 -15.34 -9.74
N LEU A 339 -6.08 -14.84 -8.53
CA LEU A 339 -7.13 -14.27 -7.68
C LEU A 339 -7.34 -12.77 -7.93
N MET A 340 -6.25 -12.03 -8.13
CA MET A 340 -6.29 -10.57 -8.21
C MET A 340 -6.78 -10.05 -9.55
N TRP A 341 -6.28 -10.58 -10.67
CA TRP A 341 -6.60 -10.05 -11.99
C TRP A 341 -8.07 -10.21 -12.40
N PRO A 342 -8.77 -11.31 -12.06
CA PRO A 342 -10.21 -11.40 -12.34
C PRO A 342 -11.03 -10.29 -11.66
N PHE A 343 -10.68 -9.92 -10.43
CA PHE A 343 -11.33 -8.80 -9.73
C PHE A 343 -11.07 -7.46 -10.44
N VAL A 344 -9.82 -7.21 -10.82
CA VAL A 344 -9.44 -6.00 -11.56
C VAL A 344 -10.17 -5.93 -12.89
N ALA A 345 -10.24 -7.03 -13.64
CA ALA A 345 -10.90 -7.06 -14.94
C ALA A 345 -12.41 -6.70 -14.86
N ARG A 346 -13.09 -7.09 -13.77
CA ARG A 346 -14.50 -6.73 -13.52
C ARG A 346 -14.69 -5.26 -13.16
N ASN A 347 -13.78 -4.71 -12.35
CA ASN A 347 -13.93 -3.36 -11.77
C ASN A 347 -13.17 -2.26 -12.52
N LEU A 348 -12.25 -2.63 -13.43
CA LEU A 348 -11.43 -1.73 -14.23
C LEU A 348 -11.25 -2.31 -15.65
N PRO A 349 -12.34 -2.41 -16.44
CA PRO A 349 -12.24 -2.96 -17.79
C PRO A 349 -11.27 -2.13 -18.64
N CYS A 350 -10.29 -2.81 -19.20
CA CYS A 350 -9.28 -2.22 -20.08
C CYS A 350 -9.69 -2.38 -21.55
N PRO A 351 -9.26 -1.47 -22.44
CA PRO A 351 -9.42 -1.67 -23.88
C PRO A 351 -8.73 -2.97 -24.30
N ALA A 352 -9.29 -3.68 -25.29
CA ALA A 352 -8.56 -4.77 -25.93
C ALA A 352 -7.31 -4.18 -26.61
N ILE A 353 -6.13 -4.75 -26.32
CA ILE A 353 -4.86 -4.40 -26.97
C ILE A 353 -4.66 -5.30 -28.19
#